data_AF-A0A5U8JJ98-F1
#
_entry.id   AF-A0A5U8JJ98-F1
#
_cell.length_a   1.000
_cell.length_b   1.000
_cell.length_c   1.000
_cell.angle_alpha   90.00
_cell.angle_beta   90.00
_cell.angle_gamma   90.00
#
_symmetry.space_group_name_H-M   'P 1'
#
loop_
_entity.id
_entity.type
_entity.pdbx_description
1 polymer ?
#
loop_
_entity_poly.entity_id
_entity_poly.type
_entity_poly.pdbx_seq_one_letter_code
_entity_poly.pdbx_strand_id
1 'polypeptide(L)'
;MESQSWRKEPRKIYSNDFKLRIVELASRPDACIAQIARENGINDNVIFKWLRLWQKEGRVSRRLPATINTSTSPTLLPVEVISDTTPSGELKTEPELLPVLNAASCCVEFRYGKMTLEKPSSKLLAVLLRELTGRTEK
;
A
#
# COMPACT_ATOMS: atom_id res chain seq x y z
N MET A 1 6.13 -37.97 31.46
CA MET A 1 6.62 -37.64 30.11
C MET A 1 6.37 -36.16 29.89
N GLU A 2 7.37 -35.31 30.16
CA GLU A 2 7.25 -33.87 29.93
C GLU A 2 7.58 -33.56 28.48
N SER A 3 6.58 -33.10 27.73
CA SER A 3 6.75 -32.64 26.35
C SER A 3 7.57 -31.36 26.34
N GLN A 4 8.88 -31.49 26.06
CA GLN A 4 9.76 -30.35 25.85
C GLN A 4 9.26 -29.52 24.65
N SER A 5 8.79 -28.30 24.89
CA SER A 5 8.53 -27.30 23.86
C SER A 5 9.89 -26.84 23.28
N TRP A 6 10.35 -27.52 22.25
CA TRP A 6 11.63 -27.32 21.54
C TRP A 6 11.78 -25.96 20.83
N ARG A 7 10.90 -24.99 21.10
CA ARG A 7 10.95 -23.61 20.60
C ARG A 7 10.76 -22.66 21.79
N LYS A 8 11.84 -22.30 22.47
CA LYS A 8 11.82 -21.36 23.60
C LYS A 8 12.00 -19.89 23.18
N GLU A 9 12.55 -19.62 21.99
CA GLU A 9 12.75 -18.23 21.54
C GLU A 9 11.54 -17.63 20.80
N PRO A 10 11.06 -16.44 21.23
CA PRO A 10 10.10 -15.68 20.45
C PRO A 10 10.68 -15.32 19.08
N ARG A 11 9.84 -15.42 18.03
CA ARG A 11 10.25 -15.10 16.66
C ARG A 11 10.73 -13.65 16.58
N LYS A 12 11.93 -13.43 16.04
CA LYS A 12 12.48 -12.09 15.79
C LYS A 12 11.56 -11.31 14.85
N ILE A 13 11.08 -10.16 15.32
CA ILE A 13 10.24 -9.24 14.54
C ILE A 13 11.15 -8.09 14.09
N TYR A 14 11.08 -7.78 12.80
CA TYR A 14 11.84 -6.69 12.20
C TYR A 14 10.90 -5.52 11.88
N SER A 15 11.36 -4.29 12.13
CA SER A 15 10.65 -3.06 11.77
C SER A 15 10.53 -2.92 10.25
N ASN A 16 9.58 -2.11 9.79
CA ASN A 16 9.35 -1.90 8.35
C ASN A 16 10.57 -1.22 7.69
N ASP A 17 11.09 -0.16 8.31
CA ASP A 17 12.26 0.58 7.82
C ASP A 17 13.49 -0.31 7.66
N PHE A 18 13.72 -1.21 8.63
CA PHE A 18 14.82 -2.17 8.53
C PHE A 18 14.63 -3.11 7.34
N LYS A 19 13.42 -3.64 7.14
CA LYS A 19 13.13 -4.50 6.00
C LYS A 19 13.31 -3.78 4.67
N LEU A 20 12.88 -2.52 4.57
CA LEU A 20 13.03 -1.69 3.38
C LEU A 20 14.51 -1.53 3.02
N ARG A 21 15.35 -1.16 3.99
CA ARG A 21 16.81 -1.05 3.78
C ARG A 21 17.43 -2.35 3.27
N ILE A 22 17.03 -3.49 3.84
CA ILE A 22 17.54 -4.80 3.42
C ILE A 22 17.09 -5.15 2.00
N VAL A 23 15.83 -4.87 1.66
CA VAL A 23 15.29 -5.12 0.33
C VAL A 23 15.94 -4.21 -0.71
N GLU A 24 16.19 -2.94 -0.38
CA GLU A 24 16.90 -2.00 -1.25
C GLU A 24 18.30 -2.54 -1.59
N LEU A 25 19.08 -2.94 -0.59
CA LEU A 25 20.40 -3.55 -0.78
C LEU A 25 20.32 -4.81 -1.64
N ALA A 26 19.36 -5.70 -1.34
CA ALA A 26 19.21 -6.97 -2.03
C ALA A 26 18.58 -6.84 -3.43
N SER A 27 18.00 -5.69 -3.78
CA SER A 27 17.41 -5.43 -5.09
C SER A 27 18.45 -5.06 -6.16
N ARG A 28 19.68 -4.76 -5.76
CA ARG A 28 20.77 -4.38 -6.68
C ARG A 28 21.21 -5.62 -7.46
N PRO A 29 21.51 -5.50 -8.77
CA PRO A 29 21.88 -6.64 -9.61
C PRO A 29 23.14 -7.37 -9.12
N ASP A 30 24.07 -6.65 -8.47
CA ASP A 30 25.33 -7.19 -7.95
C ASP A 30 25.24 -7.63 -6.47
N ALA A 31 24.03 -7.70 -5.89
CA ALA A 31 23.86 -7.97 -4.47
C ALA A 31 24.08 -9.43 -4.10
N CYS A 32 25.03 -9.70 -3.21
CA CYS A 32 25.19 -11.01 -2.58
C CYS A 32 24.29 -11.13 -1.33
N ILE A 33 23.16 -11.82 -1.46
CA ILE A 33 22.17 -11.98 -0.37
C ILE A 33 22.78 -12.65 0.87
N ALA A 34 23.68 -13.63 0.68
CA ALA A 34 24.36 -14.30 1.78
C ALA A 34 25.31 -13.38 2.55
N GLN A 35 25.93 -12.41 1.88
CA GLN A 35 26.75 -11.39 2.53
C GLN A 35 25.87 -10.42 3.32
N ILE A 36 24.80 -9.90 2.70
CA ILE A 36 23.84 -9.01 3.36
C ILE A 36 23.25 -9.68 4.62
N ALA A 37 22.91 -10.96 4.52
CA ALA A 37 22.41 -11.75 5.65
C ALA A 37 23.41 -11.81 6.81
N ARG A 38 24.69 -12.09 6.53
CA ARG A 38 25.76 -12.16 7.53
C ARG A 38 26.03 -10.80 8.17
N GLU A 39 26.14 -9.75 7.36
CA GLU A 39 26.39 -8.38 7.84
C GLU A 39 25.27 -7.84 8.75
N ASN A 40 24.03 -8.24 8.49
CA ASN A 40 22.87 -7.76 9.24
C ASN A 40 22.37 -8.77 10.31
N GLY A 41 23.00 -9.94 10.43
CA GLY A 41 22.60 -10.98 11.37
C GLY A 41 21.17 -11.49 11.15
N ILE A 42 20.75 -11.62 9.88
CA ILE A 42 19.43 -12.09 9.45
C ILE A 42 19.60 -13.40 8.69
N ASN A 43 18.59 -14.27 8.75
CA ASN A 43 18.52 -15.44 7.87
C ASN A 43 18.21 -15.00 6.42
N ASP A 44 18.98 -15.51 5.45
CA ASP A 44 18.82 -15.28 4.01
C ASP A 44 17.41 -15.58 3.49
N ASN A 45 16.75 -16.62 3.99
CA ASN A 45 15.37 -16.97 3.64
C ASN A 45 14.37 -15.84 3.97
N VAL A 46 14.65 -15.06 5.00
CA VAL A 46 13.81 -13.92 5.38
C VAL A 46 13.97 -12.79 4.37
N ILE A 47 15.18 -12.56 3.88
CA ILE A 47 15.48 -11.56 2.84
C ILE A 47 14.75 -11.94 1.54
N PHE A 48 14.84 -13.20 1.10
CA PHE A 48 14.11 -13.68 -0.08
C PHE A 48 12.59 -13.50 0.03
N LYS A 49 12.02 -13.74 1.22
CA LYS A 49 10.59 -13.49 1.46
C LYS A 49 10.24 -12.01 1.30
N TRP A 50 11.03 -11.11 1.86
CA TRP A 50 10.78 -9.67 1.72
C TRP A 50 10.99 -9.19 0.29
N LEU A 51 12.04 -9.65 -0.39
CA LEU A 51 12.31 -9.31 -1.78
C LEU A 51 11.15 -9.75 -2.70
N ARG A 52 10.63 -10.97 -2.50
CA ARG A 52 9.48 -11.48 -3.25
C ARG A 52 8.22 -10.68 -2.99
N LEU A 53 7.97 -10.27 -1.75
CA LEU A 53 6.82 -9.42 -1.41
C LEU A 53 6.95 -8.04 -2.05
N TRP A 54 8.13 -7.45 -2.00
CA TRP A 54 8.41 -6.17 -2.63
C TRP A 54 8.19 -6.20 -4.14
N GLN A 55 8.74 -7.22 -4.83
CA GLN A 55 8.60 -7.39 -6.28
C GLN A 55 7.17 -7.70 -6.74
N LYS A 56 6.30 -8.22 -5.86
CA LYS A 56 4.92 -8.60 -6.21
C LYS A 56 3.88 -7.57 -5.76
N GLU A 57 4.05 -7.01 -4.58
CA GLU A 57 3.04 -6.23 -3.87
C GLU A 57 3.53 -4.80 -3.55
N GLY A 58 4.79 -4.45 -3.83
CA GLY A 58 5.36 -3.13 -3.52
C GLY A 58 5.51 -2.85 -2.02
N ARG A 59 5.47 -3.90 -1.17
CA ARG A 59 5.55 -3.79 0.29
C ARG A 59 6.40 -4.89 0.90
N VAL A 60 7.06 -4.62 2.02
CA VAL A 60 7.94 -5.59 2.71
C VAL A 60 7.27 -6.29 3.90
N SER A 61 6.01 -5.94 4.20
CA SER A 61 5.21 -6.55 5.26
C SER A 61 3.72 -6.52 4.88
N ARG A 62 3.00 -7.60 5.20
CA ARG A 62 1.52 -7.65 5.12
C ARG A 62 0.82 -7.27 6.42
N ARG A 63 1.58 -7.02 7.49
CA ARG A 63 0.99 -6.50 8.72
C ARG A 63 0.54 -5.08 8.44
N LEU A 64 -0.76 -4.82 8.56
CA LEU A 64 -1.28 -3.47 8.75
C LEU A 64 -0.56 -2.85 9.96
N PRO A 65 -0.38 -1.51 10.02
CA PRO A 65 -0.05 -0.86 11.28
C PRO A 65 -1.00 -1.44 12.32
N ALA A 66 -0.46 -1.88 13.46
CA ALA A 66 -1.35 -2.21 14.56
C ALA A 66 -2.03 -0.89 14.91
N THR A 67 -3.23 -0.68 14.37
CA THR A 67 -4.15 0.30 14.90
C THR A 67 -4.27 -0.11 16.35
N ILE A 68 -3.68 0.69 17.22
CA ILE A 68 -4.00 0.65 18.63
C ILE A 68 -5.50 0.90 18.59
N ASN A 69 -6.29 -0.15 18.71
CA ASN A 69 -7.73 -0.03 18.84
C ASN A 69 -7.93 0.63 20.21
N THR A 70 -7.73 1.94 20.30
CA THR A 70 -8.51 2.73 21.22
C THR A 70 -9.93 2.44 20.78
N SER A 71 -10.64 1.68 21.62
CA SER A 71 -12.05 1.34 21.49
C SER A 71 -12.84 2.63 21.30
N THR A 72 -12.85 3.16 20.08
CA THR A 72 -13.79 4.17 19.67
C THR A 72 -15.03 3.38 19.32
N SER A 73 -15.98 3.40 20.26
CA SER A 73 -17.36 2.96 20.08
C SER A 73 -17.83 3.32 18.67
N PRO A 74 -18.54 2.43 17.96
CA PRO A 74 -18.99 2.73 16.61
C PRO A 74 -19.88 3.97 16.63
N THR A 75 -19.50 5.00 15.87
CA THR A 75 -20.33 6.19 15.67
C THR A 75 -21.54 5.79 14.84
N LEU A 76 -22.71 5.80 15.46
CA LEU A 76 -23.98 5.56 14.76
C LEU A 76 -24.32 6.81 13.93
N LEU A 77 -24.53 6.62 12.63
CA LEU A 77 -25.05 7.67 11.76
C LEU A 77 -26.55 7.84 12.01
N PRO A 78 -27.08 9.08 12.08
CA PRO A 78 -28.51 9.30 12.17
C PRO A 78 -29.21 8.76 10.92
N VAL A 79 -30.22 7.91 11.12
CA VAL A 79 -31.12 7.47 10.05
C VAL A 79 -32.41 8.27 10.22
N GLU A 80 -32.73 9.10 9.23
CA GLU A 80 -34.04 9.74 9.15
C GLU A 80 -35.06 8.75 8.57
N VAL A 81 -36.08 8.41 9.36
CA VAL A 81 -37.19 7.56 8.92
C VAL A 81 -38.18 8.45 8.17
N ILE A 82 -38.17 8.37 6.85
CA ILE A 82 -39.20 8.98 6.01
C ILE A 82 -40.48 8.19 6.28
N SER A 83 -41.50 8.86 6.83
CA SER A 83 -42.82 8.25 7.03
C SER A 83 -43.49 8.06 5.67
N ASP A 84 -43.90 6.83 5.39
CA ASP A 84 -44.57 6.43 4.15
C ASP A 84 -45.77 7.34 3.85
N THR A 85 -45.72 8.06 2.73
CA THR A 85 -46.90 8.57 2.06
C THR A 85 -47.02 7.85 0.71
N THR A 86 -47.99 6.95 0.69
CA THR A 86 -48.75 6.34 -0.41
C THR A 86 -48.36 6.67 -1.87
N PRO A 87 -48.32 5.66 -2.76
CA PRO A 87 -47.70 5.75 -4.07
C PRO A 87 -48.62 6.43 -5.09
N SER A 88 -48.04 7.31 -5.90
CA SER A 88 -48.62 7.69 -7.19
C SER A 88 -47.52 7.74 -8.24
N GLY A 89 -47.53 6.71 -9.09
CA GLY A 89 -47.40 6.85 -10.53
C GLY A 89 -46.10 7.43 -11.12
N GLU A 90 -45.33 6.50 -11.70
CA GLU A 90 -44.78 6.59 -13.05
C GLU A 90 -43.35 7.14 -13.29
N LEU A 91 -42.47 6.18 -13.59
CA LEU A 91 -41.67 6.11 -14.84
C LEU A 91 -40.71 7.27 -15.15
N LYS A 92 -39.39 7.02 -15.00
CA LYS A 92 -38.48 6.70 -16.12
C LYS A 92 -37.00 6.89 -15.78
N THR A 93 -36.24 5.85 -16.15
CA THR A 93 -34.95 5.96 -16.87
C THR A 93 -33.73 6.41 -16.06
N GLU A 94 -33.03 5.38 -15.56
CA GLU A 94 -31.58 5.21 -15.64
C GLU A 94 -30.98 5.86 -16.90
N PRO A 95 -29.89 6.63 -16.75
CA PRO A 95 -28.85 6.59 -17.74
C PRO A 95 -27.55 6.13 -17.07
N GLU A 96 -27.01 5.00 -17.55
CA GLU A 96 -25.59 4.69 -17.48
C GLU A 96 -24.78 5.91 -17.92
N LEU A 97 -24.27 6.67 -16.96
CA LEU A 97 -23.26 7.69 -17.23
C LEU A 97 -21.91 6.98 -17.28
N LEU A 98 -21.54 6.61 -18.51
CA LEU A 98 -20.16 6.46 -18.97
C LEU A 98 -19.26 7.50 -18.26
N PRO A 99 -18.04 7.14 -17.81
CA PRO A 99 -17.20 8.09 -17.11
C PRO A 99 -16.87 9.22 -18.08
N VAL A 100 -17.45 10.38 -17.77
CA VAL A 100 -17.12 11.67 -18.36
C VAL A 100 -15.60 11.76 -18.39
N LEU A 101 -15.03 11.81 -19.59
CA LEU A 101 -13.64 12.20 -19.81
C LEU A 101 -13.51 13.66 -19.34
N ASN A 102 -13.35 13.83 -18.02
CA ASN A 102 -12.97 15.11 -17.44
C ASN A 102 -11.59 15.44 -18.00
N ALA A 103 -11.54 16.41 -18.91
CA ALA A 103 -10.38 16.86 -19.67
C ALA A 103 -9.25 17.48 -18.83
N ALA A 104 -9.14 17.09 -17.56
CA ALA A 104 -8.11 17.57 -16.65
C ALA A 104 -7.66 16.49 -15.66
N SER A 105 -7.77 15.20 -15.96
CA SER A 105 -7.19 14.15 -15.11
C SER A 105 -5.81 13.71 -15.61
N CYS A 106 -4.83 13.57 -14.71
CA CYS A 106 -3.51 13.02 -14.98
C CYS A 106 -3.40 11.65 -14.31
N CYS A 107 -3.20 10.61 -15.12
CA CYS A 107 -3.01 9.25 -14.64
C CYS A 107 -1.52 8.88 -14.70
N VAL A 108 -0.96 8.43 -13.59
CA VAL A 108 0.39 7.87 -13.50
C VAL A 108 0.28 6.39 -13.18
N GLU A 109 0.81 5.55 -14.05
CA GLU A 109 0.79 4.10 -13.89
C GLU A 109 2.19 3.58 -13.55
N PHE A 110 2.29 2.99 -12.36
CA PHE A 110 3.49 2.31 -11.87
C PHE A 110 3.30 0.80 -12.02
N ARG A 111 4.40 0.04 -11.98
CA ARG A 111 4.36 -1.43 -12.02
C ARG A 111 3.44 -2.07 -10.97
N TYR A 112 3.14 -1.34 -9.88
CA TYR A 112 2.40 -1.86 -8.73
C TYR A 112 1.23 -0.98 -8.28
N GLY A 113 0.79 -0.03 -9.10
CA GLY A 113 -0.32 0.84 -8.73
C GLY A 113 -0.56 1.97 -9.70
N LYS A 114 -1.80 2.46 -9.74
CA LYS A 114 -2.21 3.60 -10.54
C LYS A 114 -2.56 4.74 -9.60
N MET A 115 -2.03 5.93 -9.89
CA MET A 115 -2.39 7.17 -9.22
C MET A 115 -3.10 8.08 -10.21
N THR A 116 -4.25 8.63 -9.82
CA THR A 116 -5.04 9.54 -10.65
C THR A 116 -5.19 10.87 -9.95
N LEU A 117 -4.82 11.95 -10.64
CA LEU A 117 -4.92 13.31 -10.15
C LEU A 117 -6.01 14.03 -10.95
N GLU A 118 -7.02 14.53 -10.27
CA GLU A 118 -8.06 15.36 -10.89
C GLU A 118 -7.64 16.83 -10.84
N LYS A 119 -7.63 17.50 -11.99
CA LYS A 119 -7.27 18.91 -12.20
C LYS A 119 -5.91 19.31 -11.59
N PRO A 120 -4.79 18.64 -11.92
CA PRO A 120 -3.50 18.98 -11.37
C PRO A 120 -3.02 20.35 -11.89
N SER A 121 -2.35 21.12 -11.03
CA SER A 121 -1.68 22.36 -11.45
C SER A 121 -0.43 22.05 -12.28
N SER A 122 -0.06 22.97 -13.18
CA SER A 122 1.16 22.84 -14.01
C SER A 122 2.43 22.68 -13.17
N LYS A 123 2.50 23.35 -12.01
CA LYS A 123 3.61 23.23 -11.05
C LYS A 123 3.70 21.83 -10.45
N LEU A 124 2.57 21.22 -10.12
CA LEU A 124 2.52 19.85 -9.58
C LEU A 124 2.97 18.83 -10.64
N LEU A 125 2.52 18.98 -11.89
CA LEU A 125 2.94 18.12 -13.00
C LEU A 125 4.45 18.21 -13.27
N ALA A 126 5.01 19.42 -13.23
CA ALA A 126 6.45 19.63 -13.42
C ALA A 126 7.28 18.94 -12.31
N VAL A 127 6.84 19.05 -11.05
CA VAL A 127 7.48 18.35 -9.92
C VAL A 127 7.35 16.84 -10.09
N LEU A 128 6.17 16.33 -10.40
CA LEU A 128 5.97 14.89 -10.63
C LEU A 128 6.88 14.36 -11.74
N LEU A 129 6.94 15.04 -12.89
CA LEU A 129 7.82 14.62 -13.99
C LEU A 129 9.30 14.66 -13.58
N ARG A 130 9.74 15.67 -12.82
CA ARG A 130 11.11 15.76 -12.31
C ARG A 130 11.47 14.59 -11.42
N GLU A 131 10.63 14.32 -10.42
CA GLU A 131 10.85 13.22 -9.45
C GLU A 131 10.83 11.86 -10.14
N LEU A 132 9.89 11.64 -11.08
CA LEU A 132 9.78 10.38 -11.81
C LEU A 132 10.91 10.14 -12.81
N THR A 133 11.46 11.21 -13.40
CA THR A 133 12.54 11.11 -14.39
C THR A 133 13.94 11.18 -13.79
N GLY A 134 14.04 11.44 -12.47
CA GLY A 134 15.33 11.56 -11.77
C GLY A 134 16.22 12.70 -12.28
N ARG A 135 15.68 13.63 -13.08
CA ARG A 135 16.41 14.78 -13.61
C ARG A 135 16.48 15.86 -12.56
N THR A 136 17.41 15.72 -11.62
CA THR A 136 17.86 16.82 -10.78
C THR A 136 18.66 17.79 -11.67
N GLU A 137 18.06 18.92 -12.05
CA GLU A 137 18.86 20.06 -12.51
C GLU A 137 19.79 20.44 -11.35
N LYS A 138 21.09 20.26 -11.58
CA LYS A 138 22.16 20.78 -10.73
C LYS A 138 22.27 22.29 -10.87
#